data_AF-A0A7V5S1W0-F1
#
_entry.id   AF-A0A7V5S1W0-F1
#
_cell.length_a   1.000
_cell.length_b   1.000
_cell.length_c   1.000
_cell.angle_alpha   90.00
_cell.angle_beta   90.00
_cell.angle_gamma   90.00
#
_symmetry.space_group_name_H-M   'P 1'
#
loop_
_entity.id
_entity.type
_entity.pdbx_description
1 polymer ?
#
loop_
_entity_poly.entity_id
_entity_poly.type
_entity_poly.pdbx_seq_one_letter_code
_entity_poly.pdbx_strand_id
1 'polypeptide(L)' 'MGTRRFLRYGVSLVMIALGVGIIYYEYFLYQRPEGLLLGGLLILWAFVRIWAFRYFVERRTR' A
#
# COMPACT_ATOMS: atom_id res chain seq x y z
N MET A 1 -8.27 -13.37 -19.20
CA MET A 1 -8.62 -13.46 -17.76
C MET A 1 -7.60 -12.80 -16.79
N GLY A 2 -6.49 -12.18 -17.23
CA GLY A 2 -5.44 -11.69 -16.30
C GLY A 2 -5.49 -10.21 -15.88
N THR A 3 -6.08 -9.32 -16.69
CA THR A 3 -5.82 -7.87 -16.58
C THR A 3 -6.41 -7.21 -15.32
N ARG A 4 -7.58 -7.66 -14.85
CA ARG A 4 -8.23 -7.11 -13.63
C ARG A 4 -7.53 -7.49 -12.33
N ARG A 5 -6.87 -8.66 -12.27
CA ARG A 5 -6.03 -9.04 -11.11
C ARG A 5 -4.71 -8.27 -11.14
N PHE A 6 -4.09 -8.15 -12.31
CA PHE A 6 -2.82 -7.44 -12.46
C PHE A 6 -2.91 -5.95 -12.13
N LEU A 7 -3.95 -5.25 -12.59
CA LEU A 7 -4.20 -3.85 -12.21
C LEU A 7 -4.38 -3.69 -10.69
N ARG A 8 -4.99 -4.67 -10.02
CA ARG A 8 -5.24 -4.60 -8.57
C ARG A 8 -3.97 -4.76 -7.75
N TYR A 9 -3.09 -5.68 -8.12
CA TYR A 9 -1.78 -5.81 -7.46
C TYR A 9 -0.85 -4.63 -7.79
N GLY A 10 -0.95 -4.09 -9.00
CA GLY A 10 -0.16 -2.92 -9.42
C GLY A 10 -0.43 -1.68 -8.56
N VAL A 11 -1.71 -1.41 -8.21
CA VAL A 11 -2.05 -0.27 -7.35
C VAL A 11 -1.44 -0.40 -5.95
N SER A 12 -1.44 -1.60 -5.36
CA SER A 12 -0.79 -1.81 -4.07
C SER A 12 0.72 -1.66 -4.14
N LEU A 13 1.35 -2.09 -5.24
CA LEU A 13 2.79 -1.89 -5.46
C LEU A 13 3.13 -0.40 -5.55
N VAL A 14 2.32 0.38 -6.28
CA VAL A 14 2.48 1.85 -6.40
C VAL A 14 2.30 2.52 -5.04
N MET A 15 1.34 2.09 -4.22
CA MET A 15 1.16 2.64 -2.87
C MET A 15 2.35 2.34 -1.94
N ILE A 16 2.93 1.14 -2.04
CA ILE A 16 4.14 0.81 -1.27
C ILE A 16 5.32 1.67 -1.75
N ALA A 17 5.51 1.80 -3.07
CA ALA A 17 6.58 2.63 -3.63
C ALA A 17 6.43 4.11 -3.22
N LEU A 18 5.20 4.65 -3.23
CA LEU A 18 4.91 6.01 -2.76
C LEU A 18 5.15 6.15 -1.25
N GLY A 19 4.74 5.17 -0.45
CA GLY A 19 4.99 5.18 1.00
C GLY A 19 6.48 5.16 1.33
N VAL A 20 7.26 4.33 0.66
CA VAL A 20 8.73 4.30 0.79
C VAL A 20 9.36 5.61 0.30
N GLY A 21 8.86 6.18 -0.80
CA GLY A 21 9.30 7.46 -1.33
C GLY A 21 9.07 8.60 -0.34
N ILE A 22 7.92 8.65 0.31
CA ILE A 22 7.60 9.64 1.35
C ILE A 22 8.51 9.46 2.57
N ILE A 23 8.73 8.23 3.03
CA ILE A 23 9.68 7.96 4.13
C ILE A 23 11.07 8.44 3.71
N TYR A 24 11.55 8.09 2.52
CA TYR A 24 12.87 8.51 2.09
C TYR A 24 12.98 10.04 1.99
N TYR A 25 11.98 10.71 1.43
CA TYR A 25 12.04 12.16 1.25
C TYR A 25 11.90 12.90 2.58
N GLU A 26 10.90 12.60 3.40
CA GLU A 26 10.67 13.33 4.65
C GLU A 26 11.58 12.86 5.79
N TYR A 27 11.71 11.55 6.00
CA TYR A 27 12.47 11.04 7.14
C TYR A 27 13.97 11.09 6.88
N PHE A 28 14.43 10.75 5.67
CA PHE A 28 15.87 10.73 5.37
C PHE A 28 16.41 12.10 4.97
N LEU A 29 15.66 12.85 4.14
CA LEU A 29 16.12 14.15 3.63
C LEU A 29 15.83 15.32 4.58
N TYR A 30 14.66 15.32 5.24
CA TYR A 30 14.23 16.42 6.11
C TYR A 30 14.29 16.10 7.61
N GLN A 31 14.71 14.88 8.00
CA GLN A 31 14.73 14.39 9.39
C GLN A 31 13.40 14.61 10.14
N ARG A 32 12.29 14.66 9.39
CA ARG A 32 10.93 14.84 9.92
C ARG A 32 10.36 13.48 10.29
N PRO A 33 10.13 13.19 11.58
CA PRO A 33 9.52 11.93 11.99
C PRO A 33 8.06 11.82 11.50
N GLU A 34 7.40 12.92 11.13
CA GLU A 34 6.08 12.90 10.51
C GLU A 34 6.05 12.02 9.24
N GLY A 35 7.15 12.00 8.46
CA GLY A 35 7.29 11.18 7.26
C GLY A 35 7.24 9.67 7.50
N LEU A 36 7.76 9.21 8.65
CA LEU A 36 7.66 7.81 9.05
C LEU A 36 6.23 7.40 9.36
N LEU A 37 5.48 8.27 10.06
CA LEU A 37 4.08 8.03 10.38
C LEU A 37 3.23 8.03 9.12
N LEU A 38 3.37 9.05 8.26
CA LEU A 38 2.58 9.18 7.04
C LEU A 38 2.89 8.09 6.01
N GLY A 39 4.18 7.83 5.76
CA GLY A 39 4.59 6.78 4.84
C GLY A 39 4.32 5.37 5.38
N GLY A 40 4.51 5.15 6.67
CA GLY A 40 4.15 3.90 7.34
C GLY A 40 2.64 3.62 7.29
N LEU A 41 1.81 4.65 7.53
CA LEU A 41 0.35 4.55 7.43
C LEU A 41 -0.09 4.22 5.99
N LEU A 42 0.56 4.80 4.98
CA LEU A 42 0.31 4.48 3.57
C LEU A 42 0.62 3.03 3.22
N ILE A 43 1.75 2.51 3.71
CA ILE A 43 2.15 1.11 3.52
C ILE A 43 1.16 0.19 4.25
N LEU A 44 0.84 0.49 5.51
CA LEU A 44 -0.13 -0.27 6.30
C LEU A 44 -1.50 -0.32 5.60
N TRP A 45 -1.95 0.82 5.08
CA TRP A 45 -3.21 0.91 4.34
C TRP A 45 -3.19 0.11 3.04
N ALA A 46 -2.06 0.09 2.31
CA ALA A 46 -1.90 -0.74 1.13
C ALA A 46 -2.06 -2.25 1.47
N PHE A 47 -1.51 -2.69 2.61
CA PHE A 47 -1.67 -4.05 3.12
C PHE A 47 -3.11 -4.35 3.56
N VAL A 48 -3.74 -3.46 4.33
CA VAL A 48 -5.15 -3.60 4.76
C VAL A 48 -6.05 -3.71 3.53
N ARG A 49 -5.79 -2.93 2.47
CA ARG A 49 -6.57 -2.97 1.23
C ARG A 49 -6.44 -4.32 0.52
N ILE A 50 -5.23 -4.90 0.44
CA ILE A 50 -5.03 -6.25 -0.11
C ILE A 50 -5.76 -7.28 0.75
N TRP A 51 -5.65 -7.16 2.07
CA TRP A 51 -6.25 -8.10 3.02
C TRP A 51 -7.78 -8.07 2.97
N ALA A 52 -8.38 -6.89 2.99
CA ALA A 52 -9.82 -6.70 2.84
C ALA A 52 -10.32 -7.24 1.50
N PHE A 53 -9.56 -7.05 0.41
CA PHE A 53 -9.91 -7.62 -0.89
C PHE A 53 -9.83 -9.15 -0.91
N ARG A 54 -8.78 -9.74 -0.33
CA ARG A 54 -8.70 -11.20 -0.17
C ARG A 54 -9.91 -11.69 0.61
N TYR A 55 -10.20 -11.09 1.76
CA TYR A 55 -11.28 -11.49 2.64
C TYR A 55 -12.66 -11.38 1.96
N PHE A 56 -12.92 -10.33 1.18
CA PHE A 56 -14.16 -10.18 0.43
C PHE A 56 -14.29 -11.12 -0.76
N VAL A 57 -13.19 -11.44 -1.45
CA VAL A 57 -13.17 -12.39 -2.57
C VAL A 57 -13.35 -13.82 -2.05
N GLU A 58 -12.72 -14.17 -0.92
CA GLU A 58 -12.88 -15.47 -0.25
C GLU A 58 -14.34 -15.73 0.14
N ARG A 59 -15.02 -14.72 0.73
CA ARG A 59 -16.43 -14.83 1.14
C ARG A 59 -17.42 -15.01 -0.01
N ARG A 60 -17.07 -14.63 -1.25
CA ARG A 60 -17.97 -14.75 -2.40
C ARG A 60 -17.90 -16.11 -3.11
N THR A 61 -17.04 -17.02 -2.63
CA THR A 61 -16.82 -18.35 -3.23
C THR A 61 -17.36 -19.49 -2.34
N ARG A 62 -17.95 -19.17 -1.19
CA ARG A 62 -18.85 -20.05 -0.44
C ARG A 62 -20.29 -19.62 -0.70
#